data_AF-A0A8T2WQB9-F1
#
_entry.id   AF-A0A8T2WQB9-F1
#
_cell.length_a   1.000
_cell.length_b   1.000
_cell.length_c   1.000
_cell.angle_alpha   90.00
_cell.angle_beta   90.00
_cell.angle_gamma   90.00
#
_symmetry.space_group_name_H-M   'P 1'
#
loop_
_entity.id
_entity.type
_entity.pdbx_description
1 polymer ?
#
loop_
_entity_poly.entity_id
_entity_poly.type
_entity_poly.pdbx_seq_one_letter_code
_entity_poly.pdbx_strand_id
1 'polypeptide(L)'
;MFLNCLVALEKVTAPSFFQFKDRRYLSIMAESVSNNTGKKLVRIDVSSDTVCPWCFVGKRNLDKAIAASKDRFDFEIKWHPFFLNPSAPKEGVNKLDFYREKFGSRAEGILARMTEIFKGLGLEYNLSGLTGNTLDSHRLINFAGQQGLDKQHKLAEELFLGYFTQAKYVGDREFLLECAQKVGVEGAAKFLEDPNNGVKEVFPP
;
A
#
# COMPACT_ATOMS: atom_id res chain seq x y z
N MET A 1 41.22 54.98 19.33
CA MET A 1 39.76 55.20 19.30
C MET A 1 39.15 54.14 20.20
N PHE A 2 38.59 54.57 21.34
CA PHE A 2 37.87 53.85 22.42
C PHE A 2 37.32 52.45 22.01
N LEU A 3 37.52 51.33 22.72
CA LEU A 3 37.57 50.99 24.17
C LEU A 3 36.28 51.33 24.94
N ASN A 4 35.82 50.38 25.79
CA ASN A 4 34.53 50.29 26.47
C ASN A 4 33.41 49.73 25.57
N CYS A 5 32.51 48.85 26.05
CA CYS A 5 32.12 48.63 27.44
C CYS A 5 32.15 47.14 27.87
N LEU A 6 32.64 46.90 29.09
CA LEU A 6 32.56 45.63 29.81
C LEU A 6 31.72 45.85 31.07
N VAL A 7 30.96 44.84 31.50
CA VAL A 7 30.29 44.71 32.83
C VAL A 7 29.05 45.57 33.12
N ALA A 8 27.92 44.88 33.35
CA ALA A 8 26.80 45.16 34.30
C ALA A 8 25.52 44.40 33.82
N LEU A 9 24.57 43.85 34.59
CA LEU A 9 24.36 43.43 36.00
C LEU A 9 23.12 42.48 35.96
N GLU A 10 22.94 41.42 36.77
CA GLU A 10 23.87 40.62 37.58
C GLU A 10 23.29 39.21 37.93
N LYS A 11 24.09 38.40 38.65
CA LYS A 11 23.82 37.16 39.43
C LYS A 11 22.34 36.71 39.59
N VAL A 12 22.02 35.52 39.05
CA VAL A 12 21.17 34.55 39.79
C VAL A 12 22.11 33.56 40.47
N THR A 13 22.20 33.66 41.80
CA THR A 13 23.01 32.76 42.62
C THR A 13 22.40 31.35 42.64
N ALA A 14 23.02 30.41 41.94
CA ALA A 14 22.79 28.99 42.21
C ALA A 14 23.26 28.69 43.65
N PRO A 15 22.42 28.11 44.53
CA PRO A 15 22.84 27.76 45.88
C PRO A 15 23.97 26.74 45.82
N SER A 16 25.09 27.07 46.45
CA SER A 16 26.33 26.28 46.47
C SER A 16 26.22 25.07 47.40
N PHE A 17 25.28 24.15 47.16
CA PHE A 17 25.12 22.96 48.00
C PHE A 17 24.47 21.76 47.27
N PHE A 18 25.12 21.23 46.24
CA PHE A 18 25.16 19.78 45.96
C PHE A 18 26.20 19.46 44.88
N GLN A 19 27.35 18.87 45.25
CA GLN A 19 28.21 18.20 44.27
C GLN A 19 27.54 16.88 43.88
N PHE A 20 26.73 16.88 42.81
CA PHE A 20 26.27 15.63 42.18
C PHE A 20 27.42 14.94 41.44
N LYS A 21 28.33 14.32 42.21
CA LYS A 21 29.35 13.37 41.74
C LYS A 21 28.79 11.95 41.54
N ASP A 22 27.47 11.77 41.60
CA ASP A 22 26.87 10.45 41.46
C ASP A 22 26.66 10.08 39.99
N ARG A 23 27.60 9.28 39.47
CA ARG A 23 27.60 8.71 38.12
C ARG A 23 26.31 7.93 37.82
N ARG A 24 25.58 7.47 38.85
CA ARG A 24 24.28 6.80 38.72
C ARG A 24 23.17 7.75 38.28
N TYR A 25 23.20 9.03 38.66
CA TYR A 25 22.15 9.98 38.26
C TYR A 25 22.23 10.34 36.77
N LEU A 26 23.45 10.42 36.22
CA LEU A 26 23.68 10.55 34.78
C LEU A 26 23.28 9.27 34.02
N SER A 27 23.49 8.08 34.62
CA SER A 27 22.98 6.80 34.06
C SER A 27 21.45 6.82 33.97
N ILE A 28 20.76 7.12 35.08
CA ILE A 28 19.29 7.14 35.16
C ILE A 28 18.68 8.15 34.15
N MET A 29 19.35 9.27 33.90
CA MET A 29 18.92 10.23 32.87
C MET A 29 19.21 9.75 31.44
N ALA A 30 20.32 9.06 31.18
CA ALA A 30 20.59 8.43 29.89
C ALA A 30 19.65 7.24 29.59
N GLU A 31 19.32 6.45 30.62
CA GLU A 31 18.43 5.29 30.55
C GLU A 31 16.95 5.70 30.40
N SER A 32 16.53 6.83 31.00
CA SER A 32 15.16 7.35 30.84
C SER A 32 14.90 8.02 29.48
N VAL A 33 15.92 8.61 28.85
CA VAL A 33 15.83 9.09 27.45
C VAL A 33 15.77 7.91 26.45
N SER A 34 16.28 6.73 26.82
CA SER A 34 16.33 5.55 25.93
C SER A 34 15.02 4.75 25.84
N ASN A 35 14.03 4.99 26.70
CA ASN A 35 12.97 4.00 26.98
C ASN A 35 11.56 4.32 26.44
N ASN A 36 11.40 5.24 25.47
CA ASN A 36 10.14 5.36 24.73
C ASN A 36 10.27 5.93 23.30
N THR A 37 11.00 5.24 22.42
CA THR A 37 11.09 5.57 20.98
C THR A 37 10.63 4.42 20.08
N GLY A 38 9.62 3.65 20.52
CA GLY A 38 8.85 2.81 19.61
C GLY A 38 8.00 3.70 18.70
N LYS A 39 8.03 3.46 17.39
CA LYS A 39 7.16 4.19 16.46
C LYS A 39 5.70 3.85 16.75
N LYS A 40 4.80 4.78 16.45
CA LYS A 40 3.36 4.52 16.62
C LYS A 40 2.86 3.63 15.48
N LEU A 41 2.26 2.50 15.83
CA LEU A 41 1.59 1.64 14.86
C LEU A 41 0.32 2.30 14.31
N VAL A 42 0.16 2.27 12.98
CA VAL A 42 -1.02 2.72 12.26
C VAL A 42 -1.59 1.54 11.46
N ARG A 43 -2.86 1.21 11.70
CA ARG A 43 -3.62 0.22 10.93
C ARG A 43 -4.37 0.90 9.80
N ILE A 44 -4.31 0.32 8.60
CA ILE A 44 -4.95 0.83 7.39
C ILE A 44 -5.68 -0.31 6.69
N ASP A 45 -7.00 -0.24 6.70
CA ASP A 45 -7.87 -1.15 5.96
C ASP A 45 -8.21 -0.54 4.59
N VAL A 46 -7.89 -1.24 3.50
CA VAL A 46 -8.02 -0.77 2.12
C VAL A 46 -9.02 -1.63 1.35
N SER A 47 -10.23 -1.14 1.14
CA SER A 47 -11.20 -1.77 0.23
C SER A 47 -10.83 -1.47 -1.23
N SER A 48 -10.66 -2.50 -2.05
CA SER A 48 -10.10 -2.37 -3.41
C SER A 48 -10.64 -3.40 -4.39
N ASP A 49 -10.71 -3.04 -5.67
CA ASP A 49 -10.87 -3.98 -6.78
C ASP A 49 -9.62 -3.98 -7.67
N THR A 50 -9.19 -5.15 -8.16
CA THR A 50 -7.94 -5.30 -8.94
C THR A 50 -8.01 -4.66 -10.32
N VAL A 51 -9.23 -4.49 -10.86
CA VAL A 51 -9.48 -3.79 -12.13
C VAL A 51 -9.80 -2.30 -11.96
N CYS A 52 -9.78 -1.75 -10.75
CA CYS A 52 -10.07 -0.34 -10.48
C CYS A 52 -8.82 0.55 -10.64
N PRO A 53 -8.74 1.45 -11.64
CA PRO A 53 -7.54 2.27 -11.85
C PRO A 53 -7.30 3.25 -10.70
N TRP A 54 -8.37 3.73 -10.06
CA TRP A 54 -8.26 4.61 -8.88
C TRP A 54 -7.74 3.88 -7.64
N CYS A 55 -7.97 2.58 -7.49
CA CYS A 55 -7.37 1.80 -6.41
C CYS A 55 -5.86 1.70 -6.58
N PHE A 56 -5.35 1.51 -7.80
CA PHE A 56 -3.91 1.51 -8.04
C PHE A 56 -3.28 2.89 -7.84
N VAL A 57 -3.92 3.97 -8.33
CA VAL A 57 -3.50 5.35 -8.04
C VAL A 57 -3.48 5.61 -6.52
N GLY A 58 -4.50 5.14 -5.81
CA GLY A 58 -4.59 5.20 -4.34
C GLY A 58 -3.44 4.46 -3.67
N LYS A 59 -3.12 3.24 -4.11
CA LYS A 59 -1.97 2.46 -3.63
C LYS A 59 -0.65 3.22 -3.80
N ARG A 60 -0.37 3.71 -5.01
CA ARG A 60 0.89 4.42 -5.32
C ARG A 60 1.04 5.72 -4.50
N ASN A 61 -0.07 6.32 -4.07
CA ASN A 61 -0.06 7.47 -3.16
C ASN A 61 0.08 7.07 -1.69
N LEU A 62 -0.54 5.96 -1.26
CA LEU A 62 -0.36 5.36 0.06
C LEU A 62 1.10 4.97 0.30
N ASP A 63 1.74 4.29 -0.66
CA ASP A 63 3.13 3.86 -0.59
C ASP A 63 4.09 5.05 -0.46
N LYS A 64 3.83 6.15 -1.18
CA LYS A 64 4.56 7.42 -1.04
C LYS A 64 4.40 8.01 0.37
N ALA A 65 3.17 8.03 0.91
CA ALA A 65 2.89 8.56 2.24
C ALA A 65 3.57 7.73 3.35
N ILE A 66 3.56 6.40 3.24
CA ILE A 66 4.30 5.48 4.11
C ILE A 66 5.79 5.74 4.04
N ALA A 67 6.37 5.78 2.84
CA ALA A 67 7.80 6.01 2.64
C ALA A 67 8.27 7.36 3.23
N ALA A 68 7.41 8.39 3.16
CA ALA A 68 7.65 9.73 3.71
C ALA A 68 7.44 9.86 5.24
N SER A 69 6.93 8.83 5.92
CA SER A 69 6.61 8.88 7.36
C SER A 69 7.05 7.65 8.17
N LYS A 70 7.83 6.75 7.53
CA LYS A 70 8.39 5.51 8.10
C LYS A 70 9.35 5.69 9.27
N ASP A 71 9.80 6.92 9.53
CA ASP A 71 10.63 7.30 10.67
C ASP A 71 9.79 7.48 11.94
N ARG A 72 8.51 7.82 11.81
CA ARG A 72 7.58 8.14 12.91
C ARG A 72 6.53 7.06 13.17
N PHE A 73 6.16 6.31 12.13
CA PHE A 73 5.09 5.31 12.19
C PHE A 73 5.56 3.97 11.64
N ASP A 74 5.01 2.90 12.21
CA ASP A 74 4.98 1.57 11.59
C ASP A 74 3.56 1.31 11.07
N PHE A 75 3.42 0.49 10.02
CA PHE A 75 2.16 0.33 9.29
C PHE A 75 1.75 -1.13 9.17
N GLU A 76 0.50 -1.43 9.55
CA GLU A 76 -0.20 -2.68 9.24
C GLU A 76 -1.27 -2.37 8.20
N ILE A 77 -1.12 -2.88 6.98
CA ILE A 77 -2.02 -2.61 5.86
C ILE A 77 -2.76 -3.89 5.50
N LYS A 78 -4.09 -3.88 5.58
CA LYS A 78 -4.93 -5.01 5.19
C LYS A 78 -5.78 -4.65 3.98
N TRP A 79 -5.70 -5.48 2.95
CA TRP A 79 -6.49 -5.35 1.74
C TRP A 79 -7.79 -6.15 1.88
N HIS A 80 -8.90 -5.48 1.60
CA HIS A 80 -10.24 -6.06 1.60
C HIS A 80 -10.82 -6.02 0.18
N PRO A 81 -11.51 -7.08 -0.23
CA PRO A 81 -12.04 -7.16 -1.58
C PRO A 81 -13.23 -6.21 -1.76
N PHE A 82 -13.30 -5.61 -2.94
CA PHE A 82 -14.45 -4.89 -3.45
C PHE A 82 -14.67 -5.32 -4.89
N PHE A 83 -15.92 -5.51 -5.31
CA PHE A 83 -16.26 -5.97 -6.65
C PHE A 83 -17.01 -4.85 -7.40
N LEU A 84 -16.35 -4.23 -8.38
CA LEU A 84 -16.98 -3.24 -9.26
C LEU A 84 -18.05 -3.84 -10.18
N ASN A 85 -17.92 -5.14 -10.51
CA ASN A 85 -18.92 -5.90 -11.23
C ASN A 85 -18.87 -7.39 -10.79
N PRO A 86 -19.65 -7.79 -9.78
CA PRO A 86 -19.75 -9.19 -9.35
C PRO A 86 -20.17 -10.16 -10.46
N SER A 87 -20.97 -9.67 -11.42
CA SER A 87 -21.54 -10.44 -12.53
C SER A 87 -20.65 -10.45 -13.79
N ALA A 88 -19.40 -9.98 -13.70
CA ALA A 88 -18.50 -9.97 -14.84
C ALA A 88 -18.16 -11.42 -15.31
N PRO A 89 -18.10 -11.67 -16.64
CA PRO A 89 -17.76 -12.98 -17.19
C PRO A 89 -16.35 -13.42 -16.79
N LYS A 90 -16.14 -14.74 -16.65
CA LYS A 90 -14.86 -15.32 -16.21
C LYS A 90 -13.84 -15.35 -17.34
N GLU A 91 -14.30 -15.64 -18.55
CA GLU A 91 -13.58 -15.54 -19.82
C GLU A 91 -13.08 -14.13 -20.13
N GLY A 92 -13.68 -13.11 -19.50
CA GLY A 92 -13.36 -11.71 -19.72
C GLY A 92 -13.94 -11.14 -21.03
N VAL A 93 -13.88 -9.83 -21.16
CA VAL A 93 -14.28 -9.06 -22.35
C VAL A 93 -13.16 -8.10 -22.74
N ASN A 94 -13.18 -7.63 -24.00
CA ASN A 94 -12.22 -6.61 -24.44
C ASN A 94 -12.30 -5.37 -23.54
N LYS A 95 -11.15 -4.99 -22.96
CA LYS A 95 -11.04 -3.90 -22.00
C LYS A 95 -11.52 -2.57 -22.58
N LEU A 96 -11.08 -2.22 -23.79
CA LEU A 96 -11.38 -0.95 -24.44
C LEU A 96 -12.86 -0.85 -24.83
N ASP A 97 -13.43 -1.94 -25.36
CA ASP A 97 -14.84 -1.98 -25.75
C ASP A 97 -15.76 -1.90 -24.51
N PHE A 98 -15.41 -2.58 -23.42
CA PHE A 98 -16.09 -2.43 -22.12
C PHE A 98 -16.07 -0.97 -21.60
N TYR A 99 -14.94 -0.27 -21.72
CA TYR A 99 -14.89 1.16 -21.36
C TYR A 99 -15.78 2.02 -22.26
N ARG A 100 -15.84 1.73 -23.57
CA ARG A 100 -16.69 2.45 -24.53
C ARG A 100 -18.17 2.22 -24.29
N GLU A 101 -18.57 0.97 -24.03
CA GLU A 101 -19.94 0.62 -23.66
C GLU A 101 -20.35 1.31 -22.34
N LYS A 102 -19.52 1.19 -21.30
CA LYS A 102 -19.81 1.71 -19.95
C LYS A 102 -19.89 3.24 -19.87
N PHE A 103 -19.08 3.96 -20.64
CA PHE A 103 -18.98 5.43 -20.54
C PHE A 103 -19.51 6.19 -21.75
N GLY A 104 -19.82 5.51 -22.86
CA GLY A 104 -20.33 6.09 -24.10
C GLY A 104 -19.36 7.13 -24.68
N SER A 105 -19.91 8.25 -25.15
CA SER A 105 -19.15 9.37 -25.73
C SER A 105 -18.09 9.97 -24.80
N ARG A 106 -18.14 9.70 -23.49
CA ARG A 106 -17.14 10.18 -22.52
C ARG A 106 -15.92 9.26 -22.38
N ALA A 107 -15.96 8.05 -22.96
CA ALA A 107 -14.94 7.02 -22.76
C ALA A 107 -13.53 7.53 -23.12
N GLU A 108 -13.32 8.02 -24.35
CA GLU A 108 -12.01 8.47 -24.82
C GLU A 108 -11.42 9.59 -23.94
N GLY A 109 -12.24 10.56 -23.50
CA GLY A 109 -11.79 11.62 -22.60
C GLY A 109 -11.43 11.12 -21.19
N ILE A 110 -12.13 10.10 -20.68
CA ILE A 110 -11.81 9.44 -19.41
C ILE A 110 -10.50 8.64 -19.55
N LEU A 111 -10.33 7.88 -20.64
CA LEU A 111 -9.15 7.05 -20.88
C LEU A 111 -7.89 7.90 -21.10
N ALA A 112 -7.99 8.99 -21.86
CA ALA A 112 -6.90 9.95 -22.03
C ALA A 112 -6.49 10.58 -20.68
N ARG A 113 -7.47 11.00 -19.87
CA ARG A 113 -7.20 11.52 -18.52
C ARG A 113 -6.53 10.48 -17.61
N MET A 114 -6.97 9.22 -17.65
CA MET A 114 -6.33 8.15 -16.87
C MET A 114 -4.90 7.89 -17.30
N THR A 115 -4.63 7.96 -18.61
CA THR A 115 -3.28 7.80 -19.18
C THR A 115 -2.32 8.85 -18.65
N GLU A 116 -2.70 10.14 -18.65
CA GLU A 116 -1.86 11.20 -18.10
C GLU A 116 -1.68 11.10 -16.56
N ILE A 117 -2.68 10.60 -15.82
CA ILE A 117 -2.55 10.33 -14.37
C ILE A 117 -1.51 9.23 -14.12
N PHE A 118 -1.54 8.14 -14.87
CA PHE A 118 -0.58 7.04 -14.75
C PHE A 118 0.85 7.47 -15.14
N LYS A 119 0.98 8.28 -16.20
CA LYS A 119 2.24 8.91 -16.61
C LYS A 119 2.82 9.80 -15.49
N GLY A 120 1.97 10.54 -14.77
CA GLY A 120 2.35 11.29 -13.56
C GLY A 120 2.78 10.41 -12.37
N LEU A 121 2.51 9.09 -12.40
CA LEU A 121 3.02 8.08 -11.46
C LEU A 121 4.26 7.33 -11.98
N GLY A 122 4.77 7.70 -13.17
CA GLY A 122 5.87 7.01 -13.84
C GLY A 122 5.47 5.68 -14.48
N LEU A 123 4.19 5.51 -14.85
CA LEU A 123 3.63 4.28 -15.40
C LEU A 123 3.03 4.53 -16.78
N GLU A 124 3.18 3.57 -17.70
CA GLU A 124 2.49 3.56 -18.99
C GLU A 124 1.14 2.83 -18.84
N TYR A 125 0.04 3.49 -19.22
CA TYR A 125 -1.31 2.94 -19.05
C TYR A 125 -1.74 2.11 -20.27
N ASN A 126 -1.84 0.80 -20.08
CA ASN A 126 -2.13 -0.15 -21.14
C ASN A 126 -3.64 -0.47 -21.22
N LEU A 127 -4.27 0.12 -22.24
CA LEU A 127 -5.70 -0.02 -22.55
C LEU A 127 -6.07 -1.35 -23.21
N SER A 128 -5.10 -2.16 -23.61
CA SER A 128 -5.34 -3.45 -24.29
C SER A 128 -5.57 -4.61 -23.33
N GLY A 129 -5.84 -5.79 -23.88
CA GLY A 129 -6.15 -7.01 -23.14
C GLY A 129 -7.60 -7.09 -22.67
N LEU A 130 -7.84 -7.93 -21.67
CA LEU A 130 -9.18 -8.24 -21.16
C LEU A 130 -9.46 -7.55 -19.82
N THR A 131 -10.74 -7.34 -19.53
CA THR A 131 -11.29 -7.01 -18.21
C THR A 131 -12.43 -7.98 -17.91
N GLY A 132 -12.74 -8.26 -16.64
CA GLY A 132 -13.71 -9.30 -16.32
C GLY A 132 -13.78 -9.60 -14.83
N ASN A 133 -14.06 -10.85 -14.49
CA ASN A 133 -14.23 -11.32 -13.13
C ASN A 133 -12.96 -11.16 -12.29
N THR A 134 -13.08 -10.65 -11.06
CA THR A 134 -11.95 -10.42 -10.15
C THR A 134 -11.89 -11.37 -8.95
N LEU A 135 -12.82 -12.33 -8.84
CA LEU A 135 -12.91 -13.27 -7.70
C LEU A 135 -11.61 -14.01 -7.44
N ASP A 136 -10.96 -14.51 -8.49
CA ASP A 136 -9.75 -15.33 -8.37
C ASP A 136 -8.53 -14.50 -7.95
N SER A 137 -8.48 -13.23 -8.34
CA SER A 137 -7.51 -12.27 -7.82
C SER A 137 -7.78 -11.90 -6.34
N HIS A 138 -9.06 -11.73 -5.95
CA HIS A 138 -9.45 -11.39 -4.57
C HIS A 138 -9.18 -12.50 -3.58
N ARG A 139 -9.55 -13.75 -3.89
CA ARG A 139 -9.24 -14.90 -3.03
C ARG A 139 -7.72 -15.05 -2.83
N LEU A 140 -6.91 -14.75 -3.86
CA LEU A 140 -5.46 -14.88 -3.80
C LEU A 140 -4.82 -13.77 -2.97
N ILE A 141 -5.33 -12.52 -3.07
CA ILE A 141 -4.95 -11.41 -2.18
C ILE A 141 -5.30 -11.75 -0.72
N ASN A 142 -6.48 -12.32 -0.45
CA ASN A 142 -6.84 -12.76 0.90
C ASN A 142 -5.93 -13.89 1.41
N PHE A 143 -5.67 -14.91 0.58
CA PHE A 143 -4.78 -16.03 0.90
C PHE A 143 -3.33 -15.59 1.16
N ALA A 144 -2.81 -14.64 0.37
CA ALA A 144 -1.51 -14.02 0.63
C ALA A 144 -1.46 -13.32 2.00
N GLY A 145 -2.55 -12.69 2.42
CA GLY A 145 -2.67 -12.05 3.74
C GLY A 145 -2.58 -13.03 4.91
N GLN A 146 -3.01 -14.28 4.74
CA GLN A 146 -2.84 -15.35 5.72
C GLN A 146 -1.37 -15.73 5.92
N GLN A 147 -0.51 -15.43 4.94
CA GLN A 147 0.94 -15.64 4.99
C GLN A 147 1.74 -14.36 5.32
N GLY A 148 1.05 -13.24 5.57
CA GLY A 148 1.65 -11.96 5.95
C GLY A 148 1.11 -10.77 5.16
N LEU A 149 0.83 -9.66 5.85
CA LEU A 149 0.30 -8.43 5.24
C LEU A 149 1.25 -7.80 4.19
N ASP A 150 2.56 -7.96 4.36
CA ASP A 150 3.55 -7.55 3.36
C ASP A 150 3.41 -8.35 2.04
N LYS A 151 3.21 -9.68 2.10
CA LYS A 151 2.93 -10.50 0.91
C LYS A 151 1.63 -10.09 0.24
N GLN A 152 0.58 -9.82 1.02
CA GLN A 152 -0.69 -9.30 0.50
C GLN A 152 -0.53 -7.96 -0.23
N HIS A 153 0.17 -7.01 0.40
CA HIS A 153 0.38 -5.68 -0.14
C HIS A 153 1.24 -5.69 -1.41
N LYS A 154 2.27 -6.55 -1.46
CA LYS A 154 3.09 -6.77 -2.67
C LYS A 154 2.30 -7.47 -3.77
N LEU A 155 1.48 -8.47 -3.44
CA LEU A 155 0.64 -9.16 -4.44
C LEU A 155 -0.34 -8.19 -5.12
N ALA A 156 -0.92 -7.26 -4.36
CA ALA A 156 -1.78 -6.22 -4.93
C ALA A 156 -1.02 -5.34 -5.94
N GLU A 157 0.25 -4.98 -5.68
CA GLU A 157 1.10 -4.24 -6.64
C GLU A 157 1.33 -5.04 -7.92
N GLU A 158 1.74 -6.32 -7.82
CA GLU A 158 2.01 -7.18 -8.99
C GLU A 158 0.77 -7.35 -9.88
N LEU A 159 -0.39 -7.58 -9.26
CA LEU A 159 -1.67 -7.70 -9.98
C LEU A 159 -2.06 -6.40 -10.69
N PHE A 160 -1.89 -5.25 -10.02
CA PHE A 160 -2.14 -3.95 -10.63
C PHE A 160 -1.16 -3.65 -11.78
N LEU A 161 0.14 -3.91 -11.60
CA LEU A 161 1.15 -3.70 -12.64
C LEU A 161 0.85 -4.55 -13.88
N GLY A 162 0.58 -5.84 -13.69
CA GLY A 162 0.25 -6.74 -14.80
C GLY A 162 -1.02 -6.30 -15.54
N TYR A 163 -2.09 -5.96 -14.81
CA TYR A 163 -3.36 -5.56 -15.41
C TYR A 163 -3.31 -4.21 -16.14
N PHE A 164 -2.69 -3.20 -15.51
CA PHE A 164 -2.70 -1.82 -16.00
C PHE A 164 -1.53 -1.43 -16.89
N THR A 165 -0.42 -2.17 -16.90
CA THR A 165 0.76 -1.83 -17.71
C THR A 165 1.15 -2.95 -18.69
N GLN A 166 0.88 -4.22 -18.38
CA GLN A 166 1.34 -5.39 -19.15
C GLN A 166 0.21 -6.11 -19.92
N ALA A 167 -1.01 -5.56 -19.92
CA ALA A 167 -2.21 -6.14 -20.55
C ALA A 167 -2.60 -7.56 -20.06
N LYS A 168 -2.07 -8.01 -18.91
CA LYS A 168 -2.43 -9.29 -18.28
C LYS A 168 -3.88 -9.26 -17.78
N TYR A 169 -4.52 -10.41 -17.71
CA TYR A 169 -5.90 -10.54 -17.24
C TYR A 169 -5.94 -11.10 -15.81
N VAL A 170 -6.65 -10.45 -14.90
CA VAL A 170 -6.70 -10.85 -13.47
C VAL A 170 -7.52 -12.11 -13.19
N GLY A 171 -8.23 -12.64 -14.20
CA GLY A 171 -8.84 -13.98 -14.17
C GLY A 171 -7.99 -15.09 -14.79
N ASP A 172 -6.80 -14.77 -15.34
CA ASP A 172 -5.88 -15.79 -15.86
C ASP A 172 -5.09 -16.45 -14.72
N ARG A 173 -5.26 -17.77 -14.59
CA ARG A 173 -4.58 -18.61 -13.61
C ARG A 173 -3.06 -18.52 -13.73
N GLU A 174 -2.49 -18.52 -14.93
CA GLU A 174 -1.03 -18.54 -15.09
C GLU A 174 -0.42 -17.23 -14.59
N PHE A 175 -0.99 -16.09 -14.98
CA PHE A 175 -0.63 -14.78 -14.45
C PHE A 175 -0.80 -14.67 -12.93
N LEU A 176 -1.90 -15.19 -12.35
CA LEU A 176 -2.11 -15.20 -10.90
C LEU A 176 -1.01 -15.97 -10.16
N LEU A 177 -0.55 -17.10 -10.71
CA LEU A 177 0.55 -17.89 -10.14
C LEU A 177 1.92 -17.22 -10.32
N GLU A 178 2.16 -16.57 -11.46
CA GLU A 178 3.35 -15.75 -11.73
C GLU A 178 3.51 -14.66 -10.65
N CYS A 179 2.42 -13.92 -10.36
CA CYS A 179 2.39 -12.89 -9.33
C CYS A 179 2.59 -13.47 -7.92
N ALA A 180 1.92 -14.58 -7.57
CA ALA A 180 2.09 -15.24 -6.30
C ALA A 180 3.55 -15.69 -6.05
N GLN A 181 4.22 -16.23 -7.08
CA GLN A 181 5.61 -16.66 -7.01
C GLN A 181 6.56 -15.49 -6.74
N LYS A 182 6.39 -14.36 -7.46
CA LYS A 182 7.24 -13.15 -7.27
C LYS A 182 7.25 -12.62 -5.84
N VAL A 183 6.12 -12.74 -5.13
CA VAL A 183 5.97 -12.24 -3.76
C VAL A 183 6.13 -13.34 -2.68
N GLY A 184 6.48 -14.56 -3.09
CA GLY A 184 6.71 -15.68 -2.19
C GLY A 184 5.45 -16.23 -1.51
N VAL A 185 4.28 -16.19 -2.17
CA VAL A 185 3.05 -16.82 -1.67
C VAL A 185 3.07 -18.31 -2.00
N GLU A 186 3.21 -19.14 -0.97
CA GLU A 186 3.33 -20.59 -1.10
C GLU A 186 1.95 -21.25 -1.27
N GLY A 187 1.90 -22.40 -1.96
CA GLY A 187 0.66 -23.16 -2.12
C GLY A 187 -0.41 -22.53 -3.03
N ALA A 188 -0.13 -21.41 -3.69
CA ALA A 188 -1.09 -20.70 -4.56
C ALA A 188 -1.71 -21.59 -5.65
N ALA A 189 -0.93 -22.50 -6.26
CA ALA A 189 -1.45 -23.46 -7.24
C ALA A 189 -2.56 -24.34 -6.67
N LYS A 190 -2.27 -25.05 -5.57
CA LYS A 190 -3.24 -25.89 -4.85
C LYS A 190 -4.43 -25.09 -4.32
N PHE A 191 -4.20 -23.87 -3.83
CA PHE A 191 -5.28 -23.00 -3.36
C PHE A 191 -6.26 -22.65 -4.50
N LEU A 192 -5.75 -22.30 -5.69
CA LEU A 192 -6.59 -21.97 -6.85
C LEU A 192 -7.18 -23.21 -7.56
N GLU A 193 -6.79 -24.44 -7.24
CA GLU A 193 -7.39 -25.65 -7.86
C GLU A 193 -8.87 -25.82 -7.52
N ASP A 194 -9.28 -25.54 -6.28
CA ASP A 194 -10.68 -25.58 -5.88
C ASP A 194 -11.33 -24.19 -6.06
N PRO A 195 -12.32 -24.04 -6.96
CA PRO A 195 -13.01 -22.77 -7.18
C PRO A 195 -13.82 -22.28 -5.98
N ASN A 196 -13.96 -23.03 -4.89
CA ASN A 196 -14.61 -22.64 -3.64
C ASN A 196 -13.64 -22.06 -2.58
N ASN A 197 -12.33 -22.30 -2.71
CA ASN A 197 -11.34 -21.85 -1.73
C ASN A 197 -11.32 -20.31 -1.59
N GLY A 198 -11.47 -19.81 -0.37
CA GLY A 198 -11.43 -18.38 -0.08
C GLY A 198 -12.67 -17.59 -0.53
N VAL A 199 -13.72 -18.23 -1.07
CA VAL A 199 -14.89 -17.52 -1.61
C VAL A 199 -15.70 -16.85 -0.50
N LYS A 200 -15.94 -17.52 0.64
CA LYS A 200 -16.75 -16.98 1.74
C LYS A 200 -16.09 -15.79 2.42
N GLU A 201 -14.78 -15.75 2.39
CA GLU A 201 -13.93 -14.73 2.97
C GLU A 201 -13.89 -13.45 2.12
N VAL A 202 -14.12 -13.56 0.81
CA VAL A 202 -14.09 -12.41 -0.11
C VAL A 202 -15.45 -12.01 -0.65
N PHE A 203 -16.40 -12.93 -0.70
CA PHE A 203 -17.76 -12.74 -1.18
C PHE A 203 -18.73 -13.29 -0.13
N PRO A 204 -18.97 -12.54 0.97
CA PRO A 204 -19.94 -12.94 1.99
C PRO A 204 -21.36 -13.01 1.40
N PRO A 205 -22.23 -13.86 1.97
CA PRO A 205 -23.60 -14.06 1.49
C PRO A 205 -24.53 -12.87 1.73
#